data_AF-A0AAU3WD39-F1
#
_entry.id   AF-A0AAU3WD39-F1
#
_cell.length_a   1.000
_cell.length_b   1.000
_cell.length_c   1.000
_cell.angle_alpha   90.00
_cell.angle_beta   90.00
_cell.angle_gamma   90.00
#
_symmetry.space_group_name_H-M   'P 1'
#
loop_
_entity.id
_entity.type
_entity.pdbx_description
1 polymer ?
#
loop_
_entity_poly.entity_id
_entity_poly.type
_entity_poly.pdbx_seq_one_letter_code
_entity_poly.pdbx_strand_id
1 'polypeptide(L)'
;MAGDEGRIRRWAERHRVKYTRIVLDRGAAPDQPMLTVRGHSVLSAQREAALTWIERLGAEGFGVARVKIEAAPWNEDVPRTAAEAQGLPPGCYFEHHVKLALPDETEMAAVRALAERHTAHVSRNARRDLGDRGHERFVTQRCRGVGRTEARRRLDALLDALATAGFKAVEVEEEFVVHDDHPALDSGWIDEKTDVR
;
A
#
# COMPACT_ATOMS: atom_id res chain seq x y z
N MET A 1 0.96 -23.43 7.52
CA MET A 1 1.09 -21.95 7.40
C MET A 1 2.43 -21.47 6.84
N ALA A 2 3.53 -22.25 6.86
CA ALA A 2 4.72 -21.96 6.04
C ALA A 2 4.62 -22.54 4.60
N GLY A 3 3.84 -23.62 4.42
CA GLY A 3 3.66 -24.30 3.14
C GLY A 3 2.92 -23.46 2.08
N ASP A 4 1.90 -22.70 2.49
CA ASP A 4 1.12 -21.87 1.55
C ASP A 4 1.89 -20.63 1.10
N GLU A 5 2.70 -20.01 1.96
CA GLU A 5 3.59 -18.91 1.56
C GLU A 5 4.63 -19.38 0.54
N GLY A 6 5.28 -20.53 0.78
CA GLY A 6 6.18 -21.11 -0.21
C GLY A 6 5.47 -21.43 -1.53
N ARG A 7 4.22 -21.91 -1.47
CA ARG A 7 3.42 -22.23 -2.66
C ARG A 7 3.10 -20.97 -3.47
N ILE A 8 2.59 -19.92 -2.83
CA ILE A 8 2.21 -18.67 -3.53
C ILE A 8 3.43 -17.94 -4.09
N ARG A 9 4.58 -17.97 -3.40
CA ARG A 9 5.83 -17.38 -3.90
C ARG A 9 6.33 -18.06 -5.17
N ARG A 10 6.38 -19.40 -5.17
CA ARG A 10 6.76 -20.17 -6.37
C ARG A 10 5.78 -19.95 -7.52
N TRP A 11 4.49 -19.82 -7.21
CA TRP A 11 3.48 -19.47 -8.19
C TRP A 11 3.76 -18.07 -8.77
N ALA A 12 4.03 -17.08 -7.92
CA ALA A 12 4.35 -15.72 -8.33
C ALA A 12 5.56 -15.66 -9.27
N GLU A 13 6.63 -16.37 -8.91
CA GLU A 13 7.86 -16.49 -9.72
C GLU A 13 7.59 -17.11 -11.09
N ARG A 14 6.86 -18.24 -11.13
CA ARG A 14 6.49 -18.93 -12.37
C ARG A 14 5.70 -18.03 -13.32
N HIS A 15 4.80 -17.22 -12.77
CA HIS A 15 3.95 -16.31 -13.53
C HIS A 15 4.56 -14.91 -13.71
N ARG A 16 5.78 -14.68 -13.20
CA ARG A 16 6.50 -13.39 -13.25
C ARG A 16 5.69 -12.22 -12.68
N VAL A 17 4.95 -12.47 -11.60
CA VAL A 17 4.20 -11.43 -10.87
C VAL A 17 4.92 -11.07 -9.58
N LYS A 18 4.85 -9.80 -9.16
CA LYS A 18 5.54 -9.34 -7.94
C LYS A 18 4.81 -9.90 -6.72
N TYR A 19 5.50 -10.61 -5.85
CA TYR A 19 5.01 -10.97 -4.52
C TYR A 19 5.54 -9.98 -3.49
N THR A 20 4.64 -9.45 -2.65
CA THR A 20 4.99 -8.64 -1.47
C THR A 20 4.21 -9.17 -0.28
N ARG A 21 4.80 -9.13 0.91
CA ARG A 21 4.08 -9.44 2.16
C ARG A 21 4.28 -8.30 3.12
N ILE A 22 3.18 -7.69 3.54
CA ILE A 22 3.16 -6.67 4.58
C ILE A 22 2.46 -7.28 5.78
N VAL A 23 3.10 -7.16 6.93
CA VAL A 23 2.53 -7.55 8.22
C VAL A 23 2.34 -6.28 9.03
N LEU A 24 1.13 -6.02 9.46
CA LEU A 24 0.73 -4.85 10.24
C LEU A 24 0.87 -5.15 11.74
N ASP A 25 0.97 -4.11 12.55
CA ASP A 25 1.03 -4.24 14.01
C ASP A 25 -0.30 -4.68 14.63
N ARG A 26 -1.40 -4.29 13.98
CA ARG A 26 -2.78 -4.45 14.44
C ARG A 26 -3.74 -4.51 13.27
N GLY A 27 -5.00 -4.82 13.54
CA GLY A 27 -6.08 -4.94 12.56
C GLY A 27 -6.62 -6.36 12.45
N ALA A 28 -7.77 -6.50 11.80
CA ALA A 28 -8.46 -7.77 11.64
C ALA A 28 -7.72 -8.75 10.70
N ALA A 29 -7.06 -8.22 9.66
CA ALA A 29 -6.23 -8.98 8.73
C ALA A 29 -4.81 -8.38 8.67
N PRO A 30 -3.99 -8.59 9.71
CA PRO A 30 -2.68 -7.95 9.80
C PRO A 30 -1.63 -8.58 8.88
N ASP A 31 -1.82 -9.82 8.42
CA ASP A 31 -0.90 -10.49 7.51
C ASP A 31 -1.42 -10.42 6.07
N GLN A 32 -0.73 -9.66 5.23
CA GLN A 32 -1.18 -9.29 3.89
C GLN A 32 -0.17 -9.76 2.83
N PRO A 33 -0.21 -11.04 2.42
CA PRO A 33 0.46 -11.49 1.21
C PRO A 33 -0.28 -10.96 -0.03
N MET A 34 0.45 -10.33 -0.94
CA MET A 34 -0.10 -9.66 -2.12
C MET A 34 0.67 -10.03 -3.37
N LEU A 35 -0.07 -10.15 -4.47
CA LEU A 35 0.46 -10.28 -5.81
C LEU A 35 0.14 -9.02 -6.59
N THR A 36 1.16 -8.38 -7.15
CA THR A 36 1.01 -7.19 -7.98
C THR A 36 1.30 -7.55 -9.43
N VAL A 37 0.33 -7.28 -10.29
CA VAL A 37 0.45 -7.39 -11.75
C VAL A 37 0.42 -6.00 -12.35
N ARG A 38 1.38 -5.70 -13.22
CA ARG A 38 1.40 -4.43 -13.95
C ARG A 38 0.56 -4.53 -15.22
N GLY A 39 -0.19 -3.48 -15.50
CA GLY A 39 -0.99 -3.35 -16.72
C GLY A 39 -1.01 -1.91 -17.21
N HIS A 40 -1.37 -1.72 -18.48
CA HIS A 40 -1.58 -0.40 -19.07
C HIS A 40 -2.82 -0.46 -19.97
N SER A 41 -3.95 0.02 -19.46
CA SER A 41 -5.21 0.13 -20.19
C SER A 41 -6.23 0.91 -19.35
N VAL A 42 -7.44 1.04 -19.88
CA VAL A 42 -8.61 1.57 -19.16
C VAL A 42 -9.04 0.65 -18.01
N LEU A 43 -9.78 1.21 -17.05
CA LEU A 43 -10.23 0.50 -15.85
C LEU A 43 -11.03 -0.77 -16.14
N SER A 44 -11.91 -0.77 -17.16
CA SER A 44 -12.68 -1.96 -17.52
C SER A 44 -11.79 -3.12 -17.94
N ALA A 45 -10.76 -2.87 -18.76
CA ALA A 45 -9.80 -3.90 -19.16
C ALA A 45 -8.96 -4.40 -17.98
N GLN A 46 -8.60 -3.52 -17.02
CA GLN A 46 -7.90 -3.95 -15.81
C GLN A 46 -8.78 -4.80 -14.89
N ARG A 47 -10.09 -4.56 -14.84
CA ARG A 47 -11.05 -5.42 -14.13
C ARG A 47 -11.12 -6.82 -14.76
N GLU A 48 -11.23 -6.92 -16.07
CA GLU A 48 -11.21 -8.22 -16.77
C GLU A 48 -9.89 -8.97 -16.56
N ALA A 49 -8.76 -8.23 -16.58
CA ALA A 49 -7.46 -8.80 -16.26
C ALA A 49 -7.42 -9.33 -14.81
N ALA A 50 -7.97 -8.59 -13.84
CA ALA A 50 -8.06 -9.03 -12.46
C ALA A 50 -8.88 -10.32 -12.32
N LEU A 51 -10.05 -10.40 -12.97
CA LEU A 51 -10.87 -11.63 -13.01
C LEU A 51 -10.09 -12.83 -13.54
N THR A 52 -9.35 -12.63 -14.64
CA THR A 52 -8.48 -13.68 -15.22
C THR A 52 -7.43 -14.17 -14.20
N TRP A 53 -6.85 -13.26 -13.41
CA TRP A 53 -5.87 -13.63 -12.39
C TRP A 53 -6.49 -14.34 -11.19
N ILE A 54 -7.69 -13.93 -10.77
CA ILE A 54 -8.46 -14.60 -9.71
C ILE A 54 -8.76 -16.05 -10.12
N GLU A 55 -9.21 -16.28 -11.35
CA GLU A 55 -9.48 -17.63 -11.87
C GLU A 55 -8.21 -18.50 -11.87
N ARG A 56 -7.07 -17.95 -12.31
CA ARG A 56 -5.79 -18.67 -12.31
C ARG A 56 -5.33 -19.04 -10.89
N LEU A 57 -5.52 -18.15 -9.93
CA LEU A 57 -5.22 -18.41 -8.52
C LEU A 57 -6.17 -19.47 -7.94
N GLY A 58 -7.46 -19.37 -8.27
CA GLY A 58 -8.48 -20.34 -7.86
C GLY A 58 -8.21 -21.75 -8.40
N ALA A 59 -7.78 -21.87 -9.66
CA ALA A 59 -7.38 -23.14 -10.26
C ALA A 59 -6.18 -23.81 -9.55
N GLU A 60 -5.41 -23.04 -8.79
CA GLU A 60 -4.26 -23.50 -7.99
C GLU A 60 -4.59 -23.60 -6.48
N GLY A 61 -5.88 -23.49 -6.15
CA GLY A 61 -6.41 -23.67 -4.80
C GLY A 61 -6.19 -22.47 -3.86
N PHE A 62 -5.96 -21.27 -4.40
CA PHE A 62 -5.90 -20.04 -3.60
C PHE A 62 -7.22 -19.29 -3.61
N GLY A 63 -7.66 -18.83 -2.43
CA GLY A 63 -8.73 -17.85 -2.31
C GLY A 63 -8.18 -16.43 -2.40
N VAL A 64 -8.78 -15.58 -3.22
CA VAL A 64 -8.46 -14.14 -3.28
C VAL A 64 -9.40 -13.40 -2.33
N ALA A 65 -8.83 -12.76 -1.31
CA ALA A 65 -9.61 -12.06 -0.28
C ALA A 65 -9.92 -10.60 -0.63
N ARG A 66 -9.14 -10.01 -1.56
CA ARG A 66 -9.23 -8.61 -1.99
C ARG A 66 -8.60 -8.42 -3.36
N VAL A 67 -9.19 -7.53 -4.14
CA VAL A 67 -8.65 -7.00 -5.39
C VAL A 67 -8.58 -5.50 -5.27
N LYS A 68 -7.37 -4.96 -5.47
CA LYS A 68 -7.14 -3.53 -5.67
C LYS A 68 -6.71 -3.29 -7.11
N ILE A 69 -7.22 -2.22 -7.72
CA ILE A 69 -6.68 -1.67 -8.96
C ILE A 69 -6.16 -0.28 -8.63
N GLU A 70 -4.87 -0.07 -8.88
CA GLU A 70 -4.15 1.17 -8.65
C GLU A 70 -3.76 1.79 -9.99
N ALA A 71 -3.98 3.10 -10.09
CA ALA A 71 -3.53 3.92 -11.19
C ALA A 71 -2.31 4.73 -10.76
N ALA A 72 -1.41 4.99 -11.71
CA ALA A 72 -0.38 5.98 -11.51
C ALA A 72 -1.04 7.36 -11.27
N PRO A 73 -0.57 8.16 -10.30
CA PRO A 73 -1.26 9.38 -9.85
C PRO A 73 -1.22 10.50 -10.90
N TRP A 74 -0.46 10.33 -11.99
CA TRP A 74 -0.39 11.25 -13.13
C TRP A 74 -1.28 10.83 -14.30
N ASN A 75 -2.06 9.75 -14.18
CA ASN A 75 -3.08 9.42 -15.18
C ASN A 75 -4.14 10.53 -15.28
N GLU A 76 -4.73 10.70 -16.46
CA GLU A 76 -5.64 11.80 -16.77
C GLU A 76 -6.87 11.85 -15.85
N ASP A 77 -7.46 10.70 -15.56
CA ASP A 77 -8.69 10.54 -14.77
C ASP A 77 -8.47 10.58 -13.24
N VAL A 78 -7.23 10.77 -12.79
CA VAL A 78 -6.93 10.87 -11.35
C VAL A 78 -7.31 12.27 -10.83
N PRO A 79 -8.08 12.37 -9.73
CA PRO A 79 -8.63 13.65 -9.27
C PRO A 79 -7.50 14.58 -8.82
N ARG A 80 -7.50 15.81 -9.31
CA ARG A 80 -6.56 16.87 -8.95
C ARG A 80 -7.06 17.67 -7.75
N THR A 81 -8.38 17.77 -7.60
CA THR A 81 -9.06 18.52 -6.52
C THR A 81 -9.94 17.64 -5.64
N ALA A 82 -10.29 18.14 -4.45
CA ALA A 82 -11.24 17.45 -3.57
C ALA A 82 -12.65 17.35 -4.18
N ALA A 83 -13.07 18.34 -4.97
CA ALA A 83 -14.37 18.32 -5.64
C ALA A 83 -14.43 17.21 -6.71
N GLU A 84 -13.36 17.04 -7.49
CA GLU A 84 -13.25 15.91 -8.43
C GLU A 84 -13.25 14.58 -7.68
N ALA A 85 -12.51 14.47 -6.57
CA ALA A 85 -12.47 13.25 -5.76
C ALA A 85 -13.84 12.88 -5.18
N GLN A 86 -14.66 13.88 -4.79
CA GLN A 86 -16.04 13.67 -4.32
C GLN A 86 -16.99 13.19 -5.42
N GLY A 87 -16.69 13.48 -6.69
CA GLY A 87 -17.47 13.00 -7.83
C GLY A 87 -17.18 11.56 -8.24
N LEU A 88 -16.18 10.92 -7.63
CA LEU A 88 -15.81 9.53 -7.92
C LEU A 88 -16.65 8.52 -7.12
N PRO A 89 -16.69 7.25 -7.56
CA PRO A 89 -17.25 6.18 -6.74
C PRO A 89 -16.61 6.14 -5.34
N PRO A 90 -17.38 5.75 -4.30
CA PRO A 90 -16.83 5.59 -2.96
C PRO A 90 -15.72 4.54 -2.96
N GLY A 91 -14.74 4.72 -2.08
CA GLY A 91 -13.62 3.79 -1.94
C GLY A 91 -12.41 4.13 -2.80
N CYS A 92 -12.44 5.21 -3.60
CA CYS A 92 -11.25 5.73 -4.28
C CYS A 92 -10.39 6.59 -3.34
N TYR A 93 -9.07 6.44 -3.38
CA TYR A 93 -8.15 7.20 -2.51
C TYR A 93 -6.72 7.20 -3.03
N PHE A 94 -5.92 8.18 -2.59
CA PHE A 94 -4.47 8.16 -2.80
C PHE A 94 -3.80 7.29 -1.74
N GLU A 95 -2.83 6.50 -2.15
CA GLU A 95 -1.98 5.69 -1.27
C GLU A 95 -0.51 5.97 -1.59
N HIS A 96 0.29 6.10 -0.53
CA HIS A 96 1.73 6.27 -0.65
C HIS A 96 2.44 5.17 0.13
N HIS A 97 3.49 4.61 -0.46
CA HIS A 97 4.38 3.67 0.20
C HIS A 97 5.79 4.24 0.24
N VAL A 98 6.21 4.64 1.43
CA VAL A 98 7.59 5.11 1.70
C VAL A 98 8.40 3.93 2.21
N LYS A 99 9.51 3.61 1.53
CA LYS A 99 10.47 2.61 2.00
C LYS A 99 11.54 3.31 2.81
N LEU A 100 11.74 2.86 4.04
CA LEU A 100 12.83 3.28 4.92
C LEU A 100 13.84 2.15 5.06
N ALA A 101 15.13 2.48 5.13
CA ALA A 101 16.15 1.56 5.58
C ALA A 101 16.55 1.96 7.00
N LEU A 102 16.35 1.06 7.96
CA LEU A 102 16.68 1.27 9.37
C LEU A 102 17.85 0.36 9.75
N PRO A 103 18.86 0.85 10.49
CA PRO A 103 20.02 0.06 10.91
C PRO A 103 19.62 -1.09 11.85
N ASP A 104 18.69 -0.85 12.78
CA ASP A 104 18.19 -1.85 13.72
C ASP A 104 16.78 -1.51 14.25
N GLU A 105 16.26 -2.37 15.11
CA GLU A 105 14.88 -2.27 15.65
C GLU A 105 14.69 -1.15 16.68
N THR A 106 15.77 -0.54 17.20
CA THR A 106 15.68 0.46 18.28
C THR A 106 14.98 1.74 17.85
N GLU A 107 15.03 2.06 16.55
CA GLU A 107 14.44 3.26 15.97
C GLU A 107 12.94 3.09 15.63
N MET A 108 12.43 1.87 15.64
CA MET A 108 11.06 1.56 15.21
C MET A 108 9.99 2.34 15.97
N ALA A 109 10.15 2.50 17.29
CA ALA A 109 9.20 3.24 18.10
C ALA A 109 9.11 4.72 17.70
N ALA A 110 10.26 5.33 17.38
CA ALA A 110 10.32 6.72 16.93
C ALA A 110 9.69 6.89 15.53
N VAL A 111 10.00 5.99 14.60
CA VAL A 111 9.43 6.01 13.25
C VAL A 111 7.91 5.83 13.29
N ARG A 112 7.40 4.92 14.13
CA ARG A 112 5.95 4.72 14.31
C ARG A 112 5.27 5.96 14.85
N ALA A 113 5.81 6.56 15.91
CA ALA A 113 5.25 7.76 16.51
C ALA A 113 5.26 8.96 15.54
N LEU A 114 6.25 9.06 14.65
CA LEU A 114 6.27 10.05 13.57
C LEU A 114 5.21 9.74 12.51
N ALA A 115 5.19 8.52 11.99
CA ALA A 115 4.24 8.11 10.95
C ALA A 115 2.78 8.33 11.39
N GLU A 116 2.43 7.97 12.62
CA GLU A 116 1.06 8.12 13.16
C GLU A 116 0.57 9.57 13.15
N ARG A 117 1.46 10.55 13.36
CA ARG A 117 1.10 11.99 13.30
C ARG A 117 0.71 12.43 11.89
N HIS A 118 1.15 11.69 10.87
CA HIS A 118 0.87 11.95 9.47
C HIS A 118 -0.17 10.96 8.90
N THR A 119 -0.96 10.30 9.76
CA THR A 119 -1.93 9.27 9.37
C THR A 119 -1.29 8.19 8.50
N ALA A 120 -0.06 7.81 8.85
CA ALA A 120 0.73 6.80 8.19
C ALA A 120 1.11 5.69 9.17
N HIS A 121 1.32 4.48 8.65
CA HIS A 121 1.56 3.30 9.47
C HIS A 121 2.75 2.49 8.98
N VAL A 122 3.58 2.06 9.92
CA VAL A 122 4.80 1.30 9.65
C VAL A 122 4.50 -0.20 9.68
N SER A 123 5.00 -0.95 8.70
CA SER A 123 4.92 -2.41 8.70
C SER A 123 5.70 -3.01 9.89
N ARG A 124 5.14 -4.05 10.50
CA ARG A 124 5.79 -4.85 11.54
C ARG A 124 6.94 -5.68 11.00
N ASN A 125 6.75 -6.36 9.87
CA ASN A 125 7.79 -7.20 9.28
C ASN A 125 8.80 -6.37 8.50
N ALA A 126 9.99 -6.94 8.30
CA ALA A 126 10.96 -6.37 7.38
C ALA A 126 10.47 -6.72 5.98
N ARG A 127 10.39 -5.72 5.11
CA ARG A 127 10.17 -5.97 3.69
C ARG A 127 11.34 -6.75 3.12
N ARG A 128 12.55 -6.33 3.51
CA ARG A 128 13.81 -6.93 3.11
C ARG A 128 14.79 -6.82 4.27
N ASP A 129 15.46 -7.93 4.56
CA ASP A 129 16.64 -7.95 5.42
C ASP A 129 17.85 -7.56 4.56
N LEU A 130 18.63 -6.57 5.02
CA LEU A 130 19.83 -6.09 4.35
C LEU A 130 21.11 -6.58 5.04
N GLY A 131 21.00 -7.48 6.03
CA GLY A 131 22.09 -7.99 6.85
C GLY A 131 22.62 -6.90 7.78
N ASP A 132 23.95 -6.77 7.86
CA ASP A 132 24.62 -5.74 8.69
C ASP A 132 24.29 -4.29 8.28
N ARG A 133 23.62 -4.09 7.14
CA ARG A 133 23.11 -2.79 6.68
C ARG A 133 21.70 -2.47 7.19
N GLY A 134 21.13 -3.34 8.03
CA GLY A 134 19.83 -3.17 8.65
C GLY A 134 18.69 -3.80 7.87
N HIS A 135 17.53 -3.17 7.87
CA HIS A 135 16.31 -3.72 7.29
C HIS A 135 15.41 -2.65 6.66
N GLU A 136 14.65 -3.06 5.64
CA GLU A 136 13.67 -2.18 4.99
C GLU A 136 12.30 -2.28 5.68
N ARG A 137 11.68 -1.12 5.94
CA ARG A 137 10.29 -0.99 6.41
C ARG A 137 9.44 -0.26 5.39
N PHE A 138 8.16 -0.61 5.33
CA PHE A 138 7.16 0.19 4.63
C PHE A 138 6.48 1.13 5.61
N VAL A 139 6.32 2.38 5.20
CA VAL A 139 5.39 3.34 5.82
C VAL A 139 4.30 3.63 4.80
N THR A 140 3.07 3.28 5.13
CA THR A 140 1.91 3.45 4.24
C THR A 140 1.05 4.60 4.71
N GLN A 141 0.75 5.55 3.82
CA GLN A 141 -0.15 6.68 4.09
C GLN A 141 -1.33 6.62 3.11
N ARG A 142 -2.55 6.83 3.62
CA ARG A 142 -3.75 6.92 2.79
C ARG A 142 -4.38 8.28 2.90
N CYS A 143 -4.85 8.80 1.78
CA CYS A 143 -5.45 10.11 1.66
C CYS A 143 -6.79 9.99 0.92
N ARG A 144 -7.89 9.91 1.68
CA ARG A 144 -9.26 9.87 1.16
C ARG A 144 -9.83 11.26 0.96
N GLY A 145 -10.73 11.40 -0.01
CA GLY A 145 -11.52 12.63 -0.22
C GLY A 145 -10.72 13.87 -0.59
N VAL A 146 -9.46 13.71 -0.98
CA VAL A 146 -8.56 14.80 -1.41
C VAL A 146 -8.17 14.60 -2.86
N GLY A 147 -7.77 15.70 -3.51
CA GLY A 147 -7.15 15.65 -4.82
C GLY A 147 -5.62 15.47 -4.74
N ARG A 148 -5.00 15.17 -5.88
CA ARG A 148 -3.57 14.87 -6.02
C ARG A 148 -2.65 15.91 -5.37
N THR A 149 -2.96 17.20 -5.52
CA THR A 149 -2.13 18.27 -4.94
C THR A 149 -2.05 18.17 -3.42
N GLU A 150 -3.18 17.89 -2.77
CA GLU A 150 -3.24 17.76 -1.32
C GLU A 150 -2.66 16.43 -0.85
N ALA A 151 -2.92 15.32 -1.57
CA ALA A 151 -2.27 14.04 -1.29
C ALA A 151 -0.74 14.18 -1.33
N ARG A 152 -0.21 14.84 -2.36
CA ARG A 152 1.23 15.10 -2.47
C ARG A 152 1.76 15.97 -1.33
N ARG A 153 1.06 17.05 -0.98
CA ARG A 153 1.43 17.89 0.16
C ARG A 153 1.53 17.09 1.48
N ARG A 154 0.62 16.14 1.70
CA ARG A 154 0.64 15.26 2.89
C ARG A 154 1.80 14.27 2.86
N LEU A 155 2.16 13.78 1.69
CA LEU A 155 3.34 12.94 1.49
C LEU A 155 4.62 13.74 1.76
N ASP A 156 4.77 14.93 1.18
CA ASP A 156 5.94 15.77 1.37
C ASP A 156 6.11 16.10 2.87
N ALA A 157 5.03 16.42 3.59
CA ALA A 157 5.07 16.65 5.03
C ALA A 157 5.54 15.42 5.83
N LEU A 158 5.13 14.20 5.43
CA LEU A 158 5.60 12.95 6.03
C LEU A 158 7.09 12.72 5.74
N LEU A 159 7.52 12.93 4.50
CA LEU A 159 8.92 12.76 4.10
C LEU A 159 9.85 13.75 4.81
N ASP A 160 9.42 15.01 4.94
CA ASP A 160 10.17 16.06 5.63
C ASP A 160 10.32 15.73 7.13
N ALA A 161 9.25 15.27 7.78
CA ALA A 161 9.29 14.87 9.19
C ALA A 161 10.24 13.68 9.42
N LEU A 162 10.17 12.66 8.55
CA LEU A 162 11.06 11.50 8.60
C LEU A 162 12.52 11.90 8.35
N ALA A 163 12.79 12.70 7.31
CA ALA A 163 14.14 13.15 6.96
C ALA A 163 14.76 14.03 8.05
N THR A 164 13.97 14.93 8.66
CA THR A 164 14.39 15.77 9.78
C THR A 164 14.80 14.93 11.00
N ALA A 165 14.13 13.80 11.21
CA ALA A 165 14.48 12.84 12.26
C ALA A 165 15.63 11.87 11.88
N GLY A 166 16.21 12.01 10.68
CA GLY A 166 17.31 11.16 10.20
C GLY A 166 16.88 9.94 9.36
N PHE A 167 15.58 9.70 9.19
CA PHE A 167 15.04 8.55 8.47
C PHE A 167 14.75 8.88 7.01
N LYS A 168 15.76 8.85 6.15
CA LYS A 168 15.58 9.15 4.72
C LYS A 168 14.88 8.01 3.99
N ALA A 169 13.92 8.35 3.14
CA ALA A 169 13.29 7.40 2.22
C ALA A 169 14.31 6.88 1.20
N VAL A 170 14.35 5.55 1.02
CA VAL A 170 15.12 4.92 -0.04
C VAL A 170 14.33 4.82 -1.34
N GLU A 171 13.00 4.78 -1.23
CA GLU A 171 12.09 4.74 -2.37
C GLU A 171 10.71 5.23 -1.91
N VAL A 172 9.98 5.84 -2.84
CA VAL A 172 8.60 6.29 -2.62
C VAL A 172 7.77 5.84 -3.81
N GLU A 173 6.69 5.11 -3.54
CA GLU A 173 5.66 4.77 -4.51
C GLU A 173 4.41 5.61 -4.21
N GLU A 174 3.83 6.24 -5.23
CA GLU A 174 2.59 7.03 -5.15
C GLU A 174 1.57 6.40 -6.09
N GLU A 175 0.36 6.14 -5.59
CA GLU A 175 -0.68 5.42 -6.33
C GLU A 175 -2.06 6.01 -6.02
N PHE A 176 -2.98 5.85 -6.96
CA PHE A 176 -4.40 6.16 -6.76
C PHE A 176 -5.23 4.89 -6.90
N VAL A 177 -5.83 4.45 -5.80
CA VAL A 177 -6.71 3.28 -5.78
C VAL A 177 -8.03 3.67 -6.44
N VAL A 178 -8.30 3.07 -7.61
CA VAL A 178 -9.52 3.29 -8.41
C VAL A 178 -10.57 2.20 -8.19
N HIS A 179 -10.17 1.08 -7.61
CA HIS A 179 -11.07 0.00 -7.23
C HIS A 179 -10.48 -0.77 -6.05
N ASP A 180 -11.33 -1.07 -5.08
CA ASP A 180 -11.03 -1.90 -3.92
C ASP A 180 -12.33 -2.61 -3.52
N ASP A 181 -12.37 -3.92 -3.70
CA ASP A 181 -13.59 -4.72 -3.49
C ASP A 181 -13.81 -5.10 -2.02
N HIS A 182 -12.80 -4.94 -1.16
CA HIS A 182 -12.89 -5.36 0.23
C HIS A 182 -12.07 -4.45 1.18
N PRO A 183 -12.43 -3.16 1.29
CA PRO A 183 -11.74 -2.21 2.17
C PRO A 183 -11.81 -2.58 3.66
N ALA A 184 -12.82 -3.36 4.06
CA ALA A 184 -13.00 -3.80 5.45
C ALA A 184 -11.85 -4.67 5.99
N LEU A 185 -10.98 -5.23 5.12
CA LEU A 185 -9.77 -5.93 5.56
C LEU A 185 -8.80 -5.05 6.34
N ASP A 186 -8.92 -3.73 6.21
CA ASP A 186 -8.11 -2.77 6.95
C ASP A 186 -8.72 -2.37 8.30
N SER A 187 -9.84 -2.99 8.70
CA SER A 187 -10.52 -2.69 9.97
C SER A 187 -9.58 -2.86 11.16
N GLY A 188 -9.47 -1.81 11.98
CA GLY A 188 -8.60 -1.78 13.16
C GLY A 188 -7.11 -1.56 12.86
N TRP A 189 -6.73 -1.33 11.60
CA TRP A 189 -5.36 -0.94 11.24
C TRP A 189 -5.16 0.58 11.27
N ILE A 190 -5.85 1.29 10.38
CA ILE A 190 -5.72 2.73 10.18
C ILE A 190 -6.90 3.46 10.84
N ASP A 191 -6.60 4.33 11.80
CA ASP A 191 -7.57 5.31 12.30
C ASP A 191 -7.41 6.56 11.45
N GLU A 192 -8.08 6.60 10.30
CA GLU A 192 -8.04 7.79 9.44
C GLU A 192 -8.77 8.91 10.18
N LYS A 193 -8.01 9.87 10.73
CA LYS A 193 -8.60 11.11 11.24
C LYS A 193 -9.24 11.81 10.05
N THR A 194 -10.56 11.73 9.99
CA THR A 194 -11.32 12.63 9.12
C THR A 194 -11.20 13.98 9.78
N ASP A 195 -10.39 14.88 9.21
CA ASP A 195 -10.51 16.30 9.51
C ASP A 195 -11.92 16.70 9.06
N VAL A 196 -12.87 16.60 9.98
CA VAL A 196 -14.15 17.27 9.86
C VAL A 196 -13.80 18.75 9.89
N ARG A 197 -13.89 19.37 8.72
CA ARG A 197 -13.75 20.82 8.54
C ARG A 197 -14.67 21.57 9.48
#